data_AF-A0A6N2YCU0-F1
#
_entry.id   AF-A0A6N2YCU0-F1
#
_cell.length_a   1.000
_cell.length_b   1.000
_cell.length_c   1.000
_cell.angle_alpha   90.00
_cell.angle_beta   90.00
_cell.angle_gamma   90.00
#
_symmetry.space_group_name_H-M   'P 1'
#
loop_
_entity.id
_entity.type
_entity.pdbx_description
1 polymer ?
#
loop_
_entity_poly.entity_id
_entity_poly.type
_entity_poly.pdbx_seq_one_letter_code
_entity_poly.pdbx_strand_id
1 'polypeptide(L)'
;MIGDLYPHALDCGISPERFWELSIPDIIDTMESFRRQEERKAKHELMNLHFLARDIGQFTTVAIQGSDKVKVMELWDFFPELFGRDHEETEKKIQEKQLAEYKARFNDFAIRHNHARAGGEN
;
A
#
# COMPACT_ATOMS: atom_id res chain seq x y z
N MET A 1 -25.76 -10.45 26.27
CA MET A 1 -27.14 -10.08 25.88
C MET A 1 -27.08 -8.92 24.88
N ILE A 2 -28.15 -8.65 24.11
CA ILE A 2 -28.13 -7.57 23.08
C ILE A 2 -27.67 -6.21 23.66
N GLY A 3 -28.03 -5.91 24.92
CA GLY A 3 -27.61 -4.68 25.61
C GLY A 3 -26.09 -4.49 25.75
N ASP A 4 -25.29 -5.56 25.69
CA ASP A 4 -23.83 -5.45 25.75
C ASP A 4 -23.25 -4.78 24.49
N LEU A 5 -23.98 -4.83 23.37
CA LEU A 5 -23.61 -4.17 22.11
C LEU A 5 -23.99 -2.69 22.09
N TYR A 6 -24.79 -2.22 23.05
CA TYR A 6 -25.35 -0.86 23.01
C TYR A 6 -24.28 0.24 22.95
N PRO A 7 -23.24 0.25 23.80
CA PRO A 7 -22.21 1.30 23.73
C PRO A 7 -21.49 1.30 22.37
N HIS A 8 -21.14 0.11 21.86
CA HIS A 8 -20.44 -0.03 20.59
C HIS A 8 -21.31 0.37 19.39
N ALA A 9 -22.62 0.12 19.46
CA ALA A 9 -23.57 0.57 18.46
C ALA A 9 -23.65 2.10 18.41
N LEU A 10 -23.63 2.76 19.58
CA LEU A 10 -23.59 4.23 19.66
C LEU A 10 -22.29 4.78 19.06
N ASP A 11 -21.14 4.17 19.34
CA ASP A 11 -19.85 4.56 18.74
C ASP A 11 -19.87 4.45 17.21
N CYS A 12 -20.62 3.48 16.68
CA CYS A 12 -20.84 3.31 15.24
C CYS A 12 -21.92 4.24 14.66
N GLY A 13 -22.50 5.13 15.46
CA GLY A 13 -23.51 6.11 15.04
C GLY A 13 -24.94 5.57 14.97
N ILE A 14 -25.23 4.40 15.53
CA ILE A 14 -26.61 3.90 15.67
C ILE A 14 -27.29 4.72 16.78
N SER A 15 -28.47 5.29 16.49
CA SER A 15 -29.19 6.05 17.51
C SER A 15 -29.83 5.13 18.58
N PRO A 16 -30.05 5.63 19.81
CA PRO A 16 -30.72 4.87 20.86
C PRO A 16 -32.06 4.26 20.44
N GLU A 17 -32.87 5.01 19.70
CA GLU A 17 -34.20 4.59 19.24
C GLU A 17 -34.06 3.44 18.26
N ARG A 18 -33.14 3.56 17.29
CA ARG A 18 -32.91 2.57 16.26
C ARG A 18 -32.32 1.28 16.81
N PHE A 19 -31.46 1.35 17.84
CA PHE A 19 -30.79 0.18 18.39
C PHE A 19 -31.76 -0.92 18.83
N TRP A 20 -32.85 -0.56 19.52
CA TRP A 20 -33.83 -1.52 20.02
C TRP A 20 -34.73 -2.10 18.92
N GLU A 21 -34.74 -1.48 17.74
CA GLU A 21 -35.47 -1.95 16.55
C GLU A 21 -34.63 -2.90 15.69
N LEU A 22 -33.30 -2.89 15.86
CA LEU A 22 -32.38 -3.72 15.09
C LEU A 22 -32.23 -5.12 15.69
N SER A 23 -32.05 -6.11 14.82
CA SER A 23 -31.62 -7.44 15.26
C SER A 23 -30.12 -7.46 15.57
N ILE A 24 -29.67 -8.45 16.35
CA ILE A 24 -28.24 -8.65 16.61
C ILE A 24 -27.42 -8.72 15.31
N PRO A 25 -27.83 -9.49 14.27
CA PRO A 25 -27.17 -9.46 12.97
C PRO A 25 -27.05 -8.07 12.34
N ASP A 26 -28.12 -7.25 12.36
CA ASP A 26 -28.08 -5.91 11.76
C ASP A 26 -27.10 -4.99 12.49
N ILE A 27 -27.02 -5.11 13.81
CA ILE A 27 -26.06 -4.37 14.65
C ILE A 27 -24.64 -4.80 14.27
N ILE A 28 -24.38 -6.11 14.19
CA ILE A 28 -23.07 -6.65 13.81
C ILE A 28 -22.67 -6.17 12.42
N ASP A 29 -23.54 -6.28 11.42
CA ASP A 29 -23.26 -5.85 10.05
C ASP A 29 -22.93 -4.35 9.98
N THR A 30 -23.64 -3.54 10.76
CA THR A 30 -23.39 -2.10 10.86
C THR A 30 -22.03 -1.82 11.50
N MET A 31 -21.72 -2.48 12.61
CA MET A 31 -20.43 -2.36 13.31
C MET A 31 -19.27 -2.81 12.42
N GLU A 32 -19.41 -3.91 11.69
CA GLU A 32 -18.39 -4.35 10.74
C GLU A 32 -18.20 -3.37 9.59
N SER A 33 -19.30 -2.80 9.07
CA SER A 33 -19.24 -1.78 8.04
C SER A 33 -18.48 -0.55 8.51
N PHE A 34 -18.78 -0.09 9.73
CA PHE A 34 -18.08 1.02 10.39
C PHE A 34 -16.58 0.71 10.54
N ARG A 35 -16.22 -0.46 11.07
CA ARG A 35 -14.83 -0.92 11.18
C ARG A 35 -14.11 -0.86 9.83
N ARG A 36 -14.73 -1.37 8.75
CA ARG A 36 -14.15 -1.33 7.40
C ARG A 36 -13.97 0.10 6.88
N GLN A 37 -14.82 1.04 7.27
CA GLN A 37 -14.70 2.45 6.88
C GLN A 37 -13.56 3.13 7.64
N GLU A 38 -13.49 2.94 8.96
CA GLU A 38 -12.43 3.52 9.79
C GLU A 38 -11.05 2.96 9.42
N GLU A 39 -10.92 1.66 9.13
CA GLU A 39 -9.67 1.09 8.62
C GLU A 39 -9.25 1.73 7.29
N ARG A 40 -10.20 1.96 6.37
CA ARG A 40 -9.92 2.64 5.10
C ARG A 40 -9.48 4.09 5.32
N LYS A 41 -10.10 4.79 6.25
CA LYS A 41 -9.78 6.17 6.61
C LYS A 41 -8.39 6.28 7.23
N ALA A 42 -8.09 5.45 8.23
CA ALA A 42 -6.79 5.38 8.88
C ALA A 42 -5.68 5.03 7.88
N LYS A 43 -5.93 4.06 6.99
CA LYS A 43 -5.00 3.70 5.91
C LYS A 43 -4.70 4.89 5.00
N HIS A 44 -5.74 5.61 4.56
CA HIS A 44 -5.57 6.77 3.70
C HIS A 44 -4.81 7.92 4.38
N GLU A 45 -5.11 8.19 5.65
CA GLU A 45 -4.42 9.21 6.44
C GLU A 45 -2.93 8.90 6.61
N LEU A 46 -2.60 7.66 6.99
CA LEU A 46 -1.22 7.20 7.12
C LEU A 46 -0.47 7.27 5.78
N MET A 47 -1.12 6.90 4.67
CA MET A 47 -0.54 7.04 3.34
C MET A 47 -0.22 8.50 3.01
N ASN A 48 -1.16 9.41 3.23
CA ASN A 48 -0.96 10.83 2.95
C ASN A 48 0.18 11.42 3.80
N LEU A 49 0.25 11.06 5.09
CA LEU A 49 1.31 11.52 5.97
C LEU A 49 2.68 10.96 5.55
N HIS A 50 2.74 9.70 5.15
CA HIS A 50 3.98 9.08 4.67
C HIS A 50 4.46 9.70 3.35
N PHE A 51 3.56 9.92 2.38
CA PHE A 51 3.91 10.61 1.15
C PHE A 51 4.42 12.01 1.43
N LEU A 52 3.75 12.77 2.30
CA LEU A 52 4.19 14.10 2.69
C LEU A 52 5.60 14.08 3.32
N ALA A 53 5.85 13.14 4.24
CA ALA A 53 7.16 13.00 4.88
C ALA A 53 8.24 12.61 3.87
N ARG A 54 7.93 11.72 2.92
CA ARG A 54 8.83 11.32 1.83
C ARG A 54 9.15 12.48 0.91
N ASP A 55 8.15 13.26 0.52
CA ASP A 55 8.33 14.43 -0.34
C ASP A 55 9.23 15.46 0.35
N ILE A 56 8.96 15.78 1.62
CA ILE A 56 9.82 16.66 2.43
C ILE A 56 11.24 16.12 2.45
N GLY A 57 11.44 14.83 2.77
CA GLY A 57 12.75 14.19 2.82
C GLY A 57 13.49 14.25 1.48
N GLN A 58 12.80 14.06 0.36
CA GLN A 58 13.36 14.18 -0.98
C GLN A 58 13.83 15.61 -1.27
N PHE A 59 12.97 16.61 -1.04
CA PHE A 59 13.32 18.01 -1.27
C PHE A 59 14.45 18.49 -0.36
N THR A 60 14.49 18.07 0.91
CA THR A 60 15.59 18.41 1.83
C THR A 60 16.90 17.73 1.46
N THR A 61 16.87 16.47 1.03
CA THR A 61 18.09 15.74 0.62
C THR A 61 18.71 16.37 -0.63
N VAL A 62 17.89 16.77 -1.60
CA VAL A 62 18.30 17.53 -2.79
C VAL A 62 18.90 18.88 -2.40
N ALA A 63 18.30 19.57 -1.42
CA ALA A 63 18.75 20.89 -0.98
C ALA A 63 20.04 20.89 -0.14
N ILE A 64 20.26 19.85 0.69
CA ILE A 64 21.30 19.87 1.73
C ILE A 64 22.54 19.04 1.38
N GLN A 65 22.36 17.81 0.85
CA GLN A 65 23.41 16.78 0.98
C GLN A 65 23.93 16.16 -0.32
N GLY A 66 23.37 16.49 -1.49
CA GLY A 66 23.88 15.92 -2.74
C GLY A 66 23.86 14.39 -2.74
N SER A 67 22.68 13.80 -2.89
CA SER A 67 22.47 12.37 -3.19
C SER A 67 23.04 11.33 -2.22
N ASP A 68 23.26 11.66 -0.94
CA ASP A 68 23.54 10.60 0.04
C ASP A 68 22.28 9.76 0.30
N LYS A 69 22.46 8.42 0.25
CA LYS A 69 21.36 7.44 0.23
C LYS A 69 20.74 7.28 1.61
N VAL A 70 19.82 8.17 1.98
CA VAL A 70 18.95 7.97 3.14
C VAL A 70 17.99 6.80 2.86
N LYS A 71 18.04 5.76 3.69
CA LYS A 71 17.08 4.65 3.63
C LYS A 71 15.75 5.14 4.20
N VAL A 72 14.79 5.43 3.31
CA VAL A 72 13.43 5.79 3.69
C VAL A 72 12.73 4.54 4.22
N MET A 73 12.20 4.61 5.44
CA MET A 73 11.34 3.56 6.00
C MET A 73 9.95 3.66 5.36
N GLU A 74 9.34 2.52 5.10
CA GLU A 74 8.05 2.41 4.41
C GLU A 74 6.91 2.13 5.40
N LEU A 75 5.66 2.33 4.98
CA LEU A 75 4.50 2.21 5.87
C LEU A 75 4.36 0.84 6.53
N TRP A 76 4.67 -0.23 5.79
CA TRP A 76 4.61 -1.60 6.30
C TRP A 76 5.67 -1.90 7.35
N ASP A 77 6.74 -1.11 7.46
CA ASP A 77 7.73 -1.25 8.54
C ASP A 77 7.12 -0.86 9.90
N PHE A 78 6.14 0.05 9.89
CA PHE A 78 5.46 0.55 11.10
C PHE A 78 4.10 -0.10 11.33
N PHE A 79 3.34 -0.36 10.26
CA PHE A 79 1.96 -0.84 10.30
C PHE A 79 1.78 -2.12 9.47
N PRO A 80 2.48 -3.22 9.82
CA PRO A 80 2.49 -4.44 9.01
C PRO A 80 1.11 -5.09 8.87
N GLU A 81 0.25 -5.02 9.90
CA GLU A 81 -1.10 -5.61 9.85
C GLU A 81 -2.02 -4.88 8.86
N LEU A 82 -1.82 -3.57 8.67
CA LEU A 82 -2.66 -2.74 7.79
C LEU A 82 -2.17 -2.73 6.33
N PHE A 83 -0.85 -2.85 6.14
CA PHE A 83 -0.19 -2.71 4.82
C PHE A 83 0.53 -3.98 4.33
N GLY A 84 0.47 -5.10 5.05
CA GLY A 84 1.20 -6.32 4.70
C GLY A 84 0.84 -6.87 3.30
N ARG A 85 -0.43 -6.80 2.91
CA ARG A 85 -0.86 -7.16 1.55
C ARG A 85 -0.31 -6.22 0.48
N ASP A 86 -0.25 -4.92 0.77
CA ASP A 86 0.28 -3.94 -0.18
C ASP A 86 1.80 -4.10 -0.36
N HIS A 87 2.50 -4.52 0.71
CA HIS A 87 3.92 -4.86 0.66
C HIS A 87 4.19 -6.00 -0.32
N GLU A 88 3.48 -7.13 -0.19
CA GLU A 88 3.63 -8.28 -1.09
C GLU A 88 3.33 -7.93 -2.56
N GLU A 89 2.29 -7.14 -2.81
CA GLU A 89 1.96 -6.67 -4.16
C GLU A 89 3.04 -5.75 -4.73
N THR A 90 3.61 -4.89 -3.90
CA THR A 90 4.68 -3.95 -4.30
C THR A 90 5.95 -4.71 -4.62
N GLU A 91 6.35 -5.68 -3.79
CA GLU A 91 7.52 -6.53 -4.04
C GLU A 91 7.38 -7.32 -5.34
N LYS A 92 6.20 -7.93 -5.61
CA LYS A 92 5.94 -8.62 -6.87
C LYS A 92 6.11 -7.70 -8.07
N LYS A 93 5.56 -6.49 -8.02
CA LYS A 93 5.71 -5.49 -9.11
C LYS A 93 7.18 -5.10 -9.31
N ILE A 94 7.96 -4.96 -8.24
CA ILE A 94 9.39 -4.67 -8.32
C ILE A 94 10.13 -5.83 -9.02
N GLN A 95 9.84 -7.08 -8.62
CA GLN A 95 10.44 -8.27 -9.24
C GLN A 95 10.06 -8.40 -10.72
N GLU A 96 8.79 -8.19 -11.07
CA GLU A 96 8.32 -8.21 -12.45
C GLU A 96 9.01 -7.14 -13.31
N LYS A 97 9.16 -5.93 -12.78
CA LYS A 97 9.87 -4.84 -13.45
C LYS A 97 11.34 -5.19 -13.68
N GLN A 98 12.04 -5.70 -12.66
CA GLN A 98 13.43 -6.15 -12.77
C GLN A 98 13.59 -7.26 -13.81
N LEU A 99 12.66 -8.21 -13.82
CA LEU A 99 12.65 -9.30 -14.81
C LEU A 99 12.42 -8.78 -16.23
N ALA A 100 11.51 -7.81 -16.41
CA ALA A 100 11.26 -7.18 -17.70
C ALA A 100 12.49 -6.43 -18.21
N GLU A 101 13.15 -5.64 -17.36
CA GLU A 101 14.40 -4.95 -17.67
C GLU A 101 15.51 -5.94 -18.05
N TYR A 102 15.64 -7.04 -17.31
CA TYR A 102 16.60 -8.10 -17.62
C TYR A 102 16.33 -8.74 -19.00
N LYS A 103 15.07 -9.10 -19.30
CA LYS A 103 14.68 -9.67 -20.60
C LYS A 103 14.96 -8.70 -21.75
N ALA A 104 14.68 -7.42 -21.56
CA ALA A 104 14.96 -6.39 -22.56
C ALA A 104 16.47 -6.28 -22.86
N ARG A 105 17.32 -6.24 -21.81
CA ARG A 105 18.78 -6.23 -21.95
C ARG A 105 19.29 -7.50 -22.64
N PHE A 106 18.72 -8.65 -22.31
CA PHE A 106 19.10 -9.91 -22.92
C PHE A 106 18.74 -9.96 -24.42
N ASN A 107 17.54 -9.51 -24.79
CA ASN A 107 17.13 -9.43 -26.19
C ASN A 107 18.01 -8.47 -27.00
N ASP A 108 18.29 -7.29 -26.47
CA ASP A 108 19.19 -6.32 -27.10
C ASP A 108 20.61 -6.90 -27.29
N PHE A 109 21.14 -7.61 -26.29
CA PHE A 109 22.41 -8.33 -26.41
C PHE A 109 22.37 -9.40 -27.52
N ALA A 110 21.32 -10.23 -27.56
CA ALA A 110 21.17 -11.28 -28.56
C ALA A 110 21.09 -10.71 -29.99
N ILE A 111 20.35 -9.61 -30.17
CA ILE A 111 20.23 -8.89 -31.44
C ILE A 111 21.61 -8.40 -31.91
N ARG A 112 22.36 -7.70 -31.04
CA ARG A 112 23.71 -7.21 -31.37
C ARG A 112 24.66 -8.34 -31.75
N HIS A 113 24.64 -9.43 -30.98
CA HIS A 113 25.51 -10.56 -31.21
C HIS A 113 25.17 -11.31 -32.52
N ASN A 114 23.88 -11.43 -32.85
CA ASN A 114 23.43 -12.02 -34.12
C ASN A 114 23.80 -11.15 -35.31
N HIS A 115 23.63 -9.82 -35.22
CA HIS A 115 24.07 -8.89 -36.26
C HIS A 115 25.59 -8.96 -36.49
N ALA A 116 26.39 -9.07 -35.43
CA ALA A 116 27.84 -9.21 -35.53
C ALA A 116 28.27 -10.52 -36.22
N ARG A 117 27.51 -11.60 -36.08
CA ARG A 117 27.78 -12.88 -36.75
C ARG A 117 27.32 -12.90 -38.21
N ALA A 118 26.18 -12.28 -38.52
CA ALA A 118 25.66 -12.20 -39.90
C ALA A 118 26.47 -11.23 -40.79
N GLY A 119 27.17 -10.25 -40.22
CA GLY A 119 28.03 -9.32 -40.96
C GLY A 119 29.47 -9.81 -41.22
N GLY A 120 29.81 -11.03 -40.79
CA GLY A 120 31.15 -11.62 -40.92
C GLY A 120 31.35 -12.54 -42.14
N GLU A 121 30.31 -12.75 -42.96
CA GLU A 121 30.38 -13.47 -44.23
C GLU A 121 30.41 -12.46 -45.38
N ASN A 122 31.59 -11.95 -45.72
CA ASN A 122 31.94 -11.34 -47.02
C ASN A 122 33.41 -11.61 -47.30
#